data_AF-A0AA34WU82-F1
#
_entry.id   AF-A0AA34WU82-F1
#
_cell.length_a   1.000
_cell.length_b   1.000
_cell.length_c   1.000
_cell.angle_alpha   90.00
_cell.angle_beta   90.00
_cell.angle_gamma   90.00
#
_symmetry.space_group_name_H-M   'P 1'
#
loop_
_entity.id
_entity.type
_entity.pdbx_description
1 polymer ?
#
loop_
_entity_poly.entity_id
_entity_poly.type
_entity_poly.pdbx_seq_one_letter_code
_entity_poly.pdbx_strand_id
1 'polypeptide(L)'
;MDQMKTVNLPITLPDGWTAEEDAGYGVIITGIATCGYKGYVTVSESVRGFELGISMVRRKMAFSGRSWRKDLFTSAVTELKKALG
;
A
#
# COMPACT_ATOMS: atom_id res chain seq x y z
N MET A 1 -7.16 19.09 11.65
CA MET A 1 -7.99 17.89 11.45
C MET A 1 -7.87 17.56 9.99
N ASP A 2 -6.82 16.82 9.64
CA ASP A 2 -6.53 16.43 8.27
C ASP A 2 -7.70 15.61 7.71
N GLN A 3 -8.22 16.08 6.58
CA GLN A 3 -9.30 15.41 5.87
C GLN A 3 -8.79 14.04 5.44
N MET A 4 -9.35 12.99 6.05
CA MET A 4 -9.22 11.63 5.55
C MET A 4 -9.79 11.59 4.12
N LYS A 5 -8.92 11.68 3.11
CA LYS A 5 -9.32 11.49 1.72
C LYS A 5 -9.51 10.00 1.50
N THR A 6 -10.72 9.63 1.12
CA THR A 6 -11.03 8.28 0.63
C THR A 6 -10.13 7.97 -0.57
N VAL A 7 -9.21 7.02 -0.43
CA VAL A 7 -8.29 6.62 -1.50
C VAL A 7 -9.02 5.70 -2.48
N ASN A 8 -9.04 6.07 -3.76
CA ASN A 8 -9.59 5.20 -4.81
C ASN A 8 -8.54 4.15 -5.23
N LEU A 9 -8.58 3.01 -4.57
CA LEU A 9 -7.69 1.88 -4.83
C LEU A 9 -8.16 1.02 -6.01
N PRO A 10 -7.23 0.48 -6.82
CA PRO A 10 -7.56 -0.44 -7.92
C PRO A 10 -7.87 -1.88 -7.44
N ILE A 11 -7.89 -2.11 -6.12
CA ILE A 11 -8.12 -3.41 -5.48
C ILE A 11 -9.01 -3.23 -4.25
N THR A 12 -9.68 -4.31 -3.85
CA THR A 12 -10.31 -4.42 -2.52
C THR A 12 -9.27 -4.84 -1.50
N LEU A 13 -9.22 -4.16 -0.36
CA LEU A 13 -8.36 -4.55 0.75
C LEU A 13 -8.99 -5.68 1.58
N PRO A 14 -8.19 -6.48 2.31
CA PRO A 14 -8.71 -7.41 3.30
C PRO A 14 -9.54 -6.71 4.39
N ASP A 15 -10.45 -7.44 5.02
CA ASP A 15 -11.29 -6.89 6.09
C ASP A 15 -10.46 -6.31 7.24
N GLY A 16 -10.86 -5.12 7.70
CA GLY A 16 -10.17 -4.39 8.77
C GLY A 16 -8.88 -3.68 8.33
N TRP A 17 -8.43 -3.85 7.09
CA TRP A 17 -7.31 -3.08 6.54
C TRP A 17 -7.78 -1.72 6.04
N THR A 18 -6.90 -0.73 6.11
CA THR A 18 -7.20 0.64 5.67
C THR A 18 -6.13 1.14 4.70
N ALA A 19 -6.47 2.17 3.94
CA ALA A 19 -5.50 2.91 3.15
C ALA A 19 -5.75 4.40 3.22
N GLU A 20 -4.67 5.16 3.23
CA GLU A 20 -4.67 6.61 3.30
C GLU A 20 -3.64 7.18 2.33
N GLU A 21 -3.94 8.33 1.74
CA GLU A 21 -3.02 9.05 0.86
C GLU A 21 -2.25 10.07 1.69
N ASP A 22 -0.93 9.95 1.69
CA ASP A 22 0.01 10.87 2.30
C ASP A 22 0.76 11.64 1.22
N ALA A 23 0.78 12.97 1.36
CA ALA A 23 1.37 13.86 0.36
C ALA A 23 2.90 13.70 0.21
N GLY A 24 3.59 13.19 1.23
CA GLY A 24 5.05 12.99 1.22
C GLY A 24 5.46 11.58 0.79
N TYR A 25 4.64 10.58 1.10
CA TYR A 25 4.99 9.16 0.94
C TYR A 25 4.25 8.45 -0.20
N GLY A 26 3.02 8.85 -0.52
CA GLY A 26 2.11 8.12 -1.40
C GLY A 26 0.99 7.46 -0.61
N VAL A 27 0.50 6.31 -1.07
CA VAL A 27 -0.58 5.60 -0.38
C VAL A 27 -0.01 4.68 0.69
N ILE A 28 -0.37 4.91 1.95
CA ILE A 28 -0.03 4.04 3.07
C ILE A 28 -1.18 3.06 3.28
N ILE A 29 -0.90 1.77 3.21
CA ILE A 29 -1.85 0.70 3.52
C ILE A 29 -1.49 0.15 4.89
N THR A 30 -2.47 0.16 5.81
CA THR A 30 -2.35 -0.44 7.13
C THR A 30 -3.04 -1.79 7.14
N GLY A 31 -2.28 -2.83 7.44
CA GLY A 31 -2.79 -4.19 7.60
C GLY A 31 -2.84 -4.59 9.07
N ILE A 32 -3.81 -5.43 9.41
CA ILE A 32 -3.98 -6.00 10.75
C ILE A 32 -3.79 -7.52 10.64
N ALA A 33 -2.82 -8.06 11.40
CA ALA A 33 -2.59 -9.49 11.55
C ALA A 33 -3.69 -10.13 12.41
N THR A 34 -3.85 -11.45 12.32
CA THR A 34 -4.82 -12.21 13.12
C THR A 34 -4.56 -12.10 14.63
N CYS A 35 -3.30 -11.92 15.02
CA CYS A 35 -2.87 -11.68 16.40
C CYS A 35 -2.99 -10.21 16.86
N GLY A 36 -3.54 -9.33 16.02
CA GLY A 36 -3.79 -7.92 16.33
C GLY A 36 -2.62 -6.97 16.06
N TYR A 37 -1.47 -7.46 15.59
CA TYR A 37 -0.36 -6.60 15.19
C TYR A 37 -0.69 -5.82 13.92
N LYS A 38 -0.30 -4.53 13.91
CA LYS A 38 -0.42 -3.68 12.73
C LYS A 38 0.88 -3.69 11.95
N GLY A 39 0.75 -3.84 10.63
CA GLY A 39 1.83 -3.63 9.69
C GLY A 39 1.45 -2.56 8.68
N TYR A 40 2.46 -2.04 7.99
CA TYR A 40 2.28 -0.95 7.04
C TYR A 40 3.01 -1.29 5.73
N VAL A 41 2.48 -0.82 4.62
CA VAL A 41 3.20 -0.76 3.34
C VAL A 41 2.89 0.57 2.68
N THR A 42 3.94 1.24 2.22
CA THR A 42 3.81 2.49 1.47
C THR A 42 3.90 2.18 -0.02
N VAL A 43 2.92 2.64 -0.80
CA VAL A 43 2.84 2.47 -2.25
C VAL A 43 2.98 3.84 -2.92
N SER A 44 3.91 3.96 -3.86
CA SER A 44 4.09 5.17 -4.64
C SER A 44 3.81 4.90 -6.10
N GLU A 45 2.75 5.51 -6.62
CA GLU A 45 2.36 5.41 -8.03
C GLU A 45 3.32 6.17 -8.97
N SER A 46 3.95 7.23 -8.48
CA SER A 46 4.90 8.06 -9.23
C SER A 46 6.18 7.28 -9.55
N VAL A 47 6.73 6.57 -8.57
CA VAL A 47 7.86 5.64 -8.82
C VAL A 47 7.39 4.25 -9.23
N ARG A 48 6.10 3.94 -9.16
CA ARG A 48 5.54 2.59 -9.40
C ARG A 48 6.28 1.53 -8.60
N GLY A 49 6.28 1.70 -7.28
CA GLY A 49 6.94 0.81 -6.35
C GLY A 49 6.27 0.86 -4.99
N PHE A 50 6.72 -0.01 -4.09
CA PHE A 50 6.27 -0.03 -2.70
C PHE A 50 7.41 -0.41 -1.76
N GLU A 51 7.27 -0.06 -0.49
CA GLU A 51 8.20 -0.42 0.59
C GLU A 51 7.39 -0.81 1.83
N LEU A 52 7.85 -1.83 2.58
CA LEU A 52 7.25 -2.18 3.86
C LEU A 52 7.55 -1.10 4.91
N GLY A 53 6.58 -0.87 5.80
CA GLY A 53 6.61 0.24 6.75
C GLY A 53 6.04 1.54 6.17
N ILE A 54 6.13 2.60 6.98
CA ILE A 54 5.82 3.97 6.57
C ILE A 54 7.15 4.62 6.17
N SER A 55 7.48 4.60 4.88
CA SER A 55 8.76 5.11 4.38
C SER A 55 8.68 5.56 2.94
N MET A 56 9.62 6.43 2.53
CA MET A 56 9.68 6.90 1.15
C MET A 56 10.08 5.77 0.20
N VAL A 57 9.25 5.47 -0.79
CA VAL A 57 9.55 4.49 -1.82
C VAL A 57 10.64 5.03 -2.73
N ARG A 58 11.84 4.41 -2.69
CA ARG A 58 13.03 4.93 -3.39
C ARG A 58 13.25 4.32 -4.77
N ARG A 59 12.63 3.17 -5.06
CA ARG A 59 12.93 2.39 -6.27
C ARG A 59 11.70 2.20 -7.13
N LYS A 60 11.91 2.38 -8.44
CA LYS A 60 10.94 1.98 -9.45
C LYS A 60 11.00 0.47 -9.67
N MET A 61 9.85 -0.17 -9.60
CA MET A 61 9.71 -1.60 -9.88
C MET A 61 9.15 -1.82 -11.30
N ALA A 62 9.14 -3.07 -11.75
CA ALA A 62 8.79 -3.44 -13.13
C ALA A 62 7.27 -3.39 -13.46
N PHE A 63 6.48 -2.59 -12.75
CA PHE A 63 5.05 -2.46 -13.00
C PHE A 63 4.79 -1.62 -14.27
N SER A 64 4.22 -2.24 -15.28
CA SER A 64 3.95 -1.65 -16.60
C SER A 64 2.73 -2.29 -17.28
N GLY A 65 2.33 -1.78 -18.45
CA GLY A 65 1.11 -2.22 -19.15
C GLY A 65 -0.17 -1.57 -18.64
N ARG A 66 -1.35 -2.09 -19.00
CA ARG A 66 -2.66 -1.49 -18.63
C ARG A 66 -3.06 -1.78 -17.18
N SER A 67 -2.61 -2.91 -16.63
CA SER A 67 -2.95 -3.37 -15.28
C SER A 67 -1.93 -2.97 -14.20
N TRP A 68 -0.90 -2.20 -14.57
CA TRP A 68 0.24 -1.88 -13.71
C TRP A 68 -0.16 -1.40 -12.31
N ARG A 69 -1.21 -0.58 -12.23
CA ARG A 69 -1.70 -0.02 -10.97
C ARG A 69 -2.27 -1.13 -10.10
N LYS A 70 -3.13 -1.99 -10.64
CA LYS A 70 -3.67 -3.14 -9.93
C LYS A 70 -2.57 -4.08 -9.46
N ASP A 71 -1.60 -4.38 -10.32
CA ASP A 71 -0.50 -5.29 -10.01
C ASP A 71 0.37 -4.73 -8.88
N LEU A 72 0.69 -3.42 -8.93
CA LEU A 72 1.45 -2.73 -7.90
C LEU A 72 0.80 -2.86 -6.52
N PHE A 73 -0.49 -2.51 -6.41
CA PHE A 73 -1.21 -2.57 -5.13
C PHE A 73 -1.40 -4.02 -4.67
N THR A 74 -1.65 -4.95 -5.58
CA THR A 74 -1.78 -6.38 -5.26
C THR A 74 -0.48 -6.93 -4.68
N SER A 75 0.66 -6.62 -5.31
CA SER A 75 1.98 -7.03 -4.81
C SER A 75 2.28 -6.43 -3.45
N ALA A 76 2.00 -5.14 -3.24
CA ALA A 76 2.21 -4.47 -1.96
C ALA A 76 1.41 -5.13 -0.82
N VAL A 77 0.11 -5.36 -1.03
CA VAL A 77 -0.76 -6.04 -0.06
C VAL A 77 -0.31 -7.47 0.19
N THR A 78 0.13 -8.18 -0.85
CA THR A 78 0.64 -9.55 -0.74
C THR A 78 1.89 -9.61 0.13
N GLU A 79 2.86 -8.72 -0.08
CA GLU A 79 4.07 -8.68 0.74
C GLU A 79 3.78 -8.26 2.18
N LEU A 80 2.89 -7.29 2.38
CA LEU A 80 2.46 -6.93 3.74
C LEU A 80 1.79 -8.10 4.45
N LYS A 81 0.92 -8.84 3.75
CA LYS A 81 0.26 -10.02 4.33
C LYS A 81 1.27 -11.08 4.75
N LYS A 82 2.29 -11.35 3.92
CA LYS A 82 3.38 -12.27 4.27
C LYS A 82 4.17 -11.81 5.51
N ALA A 83 4.42 -10.50 5.62
CA ALA A 83 5.15 -9.94 6.75
C ALA A 83 4.36 -10.01 8.07
N LEU A 84 3.02 -10.05 7.98
CA LEU A 84 2.13 -10.10 9.15
C LEU A 84 1.90 -11.51 9.72
N GLY A 85 2.24 -12.57 8.96
CA GLY A 85 2.03 -13.97 9.37
C GLY A 85 0.72 -14.54 8.84
#